data_AF-A0AAD7WMM5-F1
#
_entry.id   AF-A0AAD7WMM5-F1
#
_cell.length_a   1.000
_cell.length_b   1.000
_cell.length_c   1.000
_cell.angle_alpha   90.00
_cell.angle_beta   90.00
_cell.angle_gamma   90.00
#
_symmetry.space_group_name_H-M   'P 1'
#
loop_
_entity.id
_entity.type
_entity.pdbx_description
1 polymer ?
#
loop_
_entity_poly.entity_id
_entity_poly.type
_entity_poly.pdbx_seq_one_letter_code
_entity_poly.pdbx_strand_id
1 'polypeptide(L)'
;MHVRPLARQGGPRRKQLHCARLSSSDTRNNFRRSLADKLADIEQLVNSESGMDEKWTSLSSTLFDTAAQAIGFKTKKHQDWFDQNAGEISTLLDKMHKAHRATLNIPQSQLFKKQWQALRSEAQTTLRNLQDEWWISKANEIQTHADRNDMHSFYDAVKTIYGPRNCSLAPVRSADGTTLIKDQALIVEWWAEHFNTLLNQPTPVDLTTPSCQTASYYFKATAVIKMMTLARREI
;
A
#
# COMPACT_ATOMS: atom_id res chain seq x y z
N MET A 1 24.49 -17.68 -20.92
CA MET A 1 24.24 -16.27 -20.57
C MET A 1 22.93 -16.19 -19.80
N HIS A 2 22.96 -15.94 -18.50
CA HIS A 2 21.75 -15.77 -17.68
C HIS A 2 21.26 -14.32 -17.81
N VAL A 3 20.21 -14.11 -18.60
CA VAL A 3 19.55 -12.81 -18.70
C VAL A 3 18.62 -12.67 -17.50
N ARG A 4 19.06 -11.99 -16.44
CA ARG A 4 18.13 -11.49 -15.43
C ARG A 4 17.25 -10.42 -16.08
N PRO A 5 15.91 -10.49 -15.97
CA PRO A 5 15.05 -9.40 -16.37
C PRO A 5 15.47 -8.12 -15.63
N LEU A 6 15.57 -6.99 -16.34
CA LEU A 6 15.82 -5.69 -15.74
C LEU A 6 14.78 -5.42 -14.65
N ALA A 7 15.27 -5.11 -13.45
CA ALA A 7 14.42 -4.67 -12.35
C ALA A 7 13.68 -3.40 -12.78
N ARG A 8 12.35 -3.49 -12.90
CA ARG A 8 11.51 -2.33 -13.21
C ARG A 8 11.59 -1.38 -12.01
N GLN A 9 12.31 -0.28 -12.17
CA GLN A 9 12.32 0.79 -11.18
C GLN A 9 10.95 1.47 -11.22
N GLY A 10 10.08 1.12 -10.28
CA GLY A 10 8.91 1.94 -9.98
C GLY A 10 9.41 3.31 -9.54
N GLY A 11 8.74 4.37 -9.98
CA GLY A 11 9.05 5.74 -9.55
C GLY A 11 9.08 5.89 -8.02
N PRO A 12 9.60 7.02 -7.50
CA PRO A 12 9.77 7.23 -6.07
C PRO A 12 8.46 6.95 -5.32
N ARG A 13 8.49 5.91 -4.48
CA ARG A 13 7.29 5.47 -3.74
C ARG A 13 6.91 6.58 -2.75
N ARG A 14 5.68 7.06 -2.85
CA ARG A 14 5.13 8.01 -1.87
C ARG A 14 5.09 7.37 -0.49
N LYS A 15 5.64 8.04 0.52
CA LYS A 15 5.63 7.57 1.90
C LYS A 15 4.21 7.75 2.46
N GLN A 16 3.62 6.68 2.98
CA GLN A 16 2.29 6.73 3.59
C GLN A 16 2.37 7.22 5.04
N LEU A 17 1.45 8.09 5.44
CA LEU A 17 1.32 8.58 6.81
C LEU A 17 0.74 7.49 7.74
N HIS A 18 1.20 7.46 9.00
CA HIS A 18 0.75 6.47 9.99
C HIS A 18 -0.52 6.92 10.72
N CYS A 19 -1.64 7.06 10.00
CA CYS A 19 -2.89 7.63 10.53
C CYS A 19 -3.42 6.97 11.82
N ALA A 20 -3.12 5.69 12.06
CA ALA A 20 -3.51 5.00 13.29
C ALA A 20 -2.97 5.65 14.57
N ARG A 21 -1.87 6.42 14.50
CA ARG A 21 -1.33 7.15 15.66
C ARG A 21 -2.28 8.23 16.16
N LEU A 22 -3.12 8.81 15.29
CA LEU A 22 -4.13 9.82 15.66
C LEU A 22 -5.20 9.31 16.63
N SER A 23 -5.28 7.99 16.86
CA SER A 23 -6.10 7.40 17.91
C SER A 23 -5.66 7.88 19.31
N SER A 24 -4.37 8.17 19.48
CA SER A 24 -3.84 8.79 20.70
C SER A 24 -4.21 10.27 20.78
N SER A 25 -4.78 10.69 21.90
CA SER A 25 -5.17 12.08 22.19
C SER A 25 -3.98 13.04 22.05
N ASP A 26 -2.80 12.66 22.55
CA ASP A 26 -1.62 13.52 22.57
C ASP A 26 -1.12 13.84 21.16
N THR A 27 -0.99 12.81 20.32
CA THR A 27 -0.56 12.98 18.92
C THR A 27 -1.54 13.84 18.12
N ARG A 28 -2.85 13.66 18.37
CA ARG A 28 -3.91 14.43 17.72
C ARG A 28 -3.85 15.90 18.13
N ASN A 29 -3.65 16.18 19.41
CA ASN A 29 -3.55 17.54 19.93
C ASN A 29 -2.27 18.23 19.44
N ASN A 30 -1.15 17.51 19.37
CA ASN A 30 0.10 18.03 18.83
C ASN A 30 -0.01 18.37 17.34
N PHE A 31 -0.62 17.48 16.55
CA PHE A 31 -0.90 17.75 15.14
C PHE A 31 -1.80 18.99 14.98
N ARG A 32 -2.88 19.09 15.77
CA ARG A 32 -3.80 20.22 15.72
C ARG A 32 -3.13 21.55 16.02
N ARG A 33 -2.28 21.62 17.05
CA ARG A 33 -1.53 22.85 17.38
C ARG A 33 -0.55 23.22 16.28
N SER A 34 0.27 22.25 15.86
CA SER A 34 1.28 22.48 14.82
C SER A 34 0.66 22.90 13.48
N LEU A 35 -0.51 22.36 13.14
CA LEU A 35 -1.25 22.72 11.94
C LEU A 35 -1.87 24.12 12.04
N ALA A 36 -2.39 24.51 13.20
CA ALA A 36 -2.91 25.86 13.42
C ALA A 36 -1.83 26.93 13.25
N ASP A 37 -0.64 26.70 13.82
CA ASP A 37 0.49 27.62 13.70
C ASP A 37 0.94 27.77 12.23
N LYS A 38 1.04 26.64 11.51
CA LYS A 38 1.47 26.64 10.10
C LYS A 38 0.42 27.19 9.13
N LEU A 39 -0.86 27.09 9.45
CA LEU A 39 -1.92 27.72 8.65
C LEU A 39 -1.89 29.25 8.78
N ALA A 40 -1.57 29.78 9.97
CA ALA A 40 -1.40 31.22 10.16
C ALA A 40 -0.25 31.79 9.30
N ASP A 41 0.85 31.05 9.15
CA ASP A 41 1.97 31.41 8.28
C ASP A 41 1.55 31.44 6.78
N ILE A 42 0.67 30.53 6.35
CA ILE A 42 0.22 30.41 4.96
C ILE A 42 -0.79 31.50 4.59
N GLU A 43 -1.68 31.87 5.51
CA GLU A 43 -2.63 32.97 5.29
C GLU A 43 -1.90 34.29 4.96
N GLN A 44 -0.72 34.52 5.54
CA GLN A 44 0.12 35.68 5.22
C GLN A 44 0.73 35.58 3.81
N LEU A 45 1.12 34.39 3.36
CA LEU A 45 1.71 34.16 2.02
C LEU A 45 0.67 34.19 0.89
N VAL A 46 -0.54 33.72 1.15
CA VAL A 46 -1.65 33.62 0.17
C VAL A 46 -2.18 34.99 -0.25
N ASN A 47 -1.90 36.04 0.53
CA ASN A 47 -2.21 37.44 0.19
C ASN A 47 -1.26 38.05 -0.87
N SER A 48 -0.28 37.28 -1.37
CA SER A 48 0.60 37.65 -2.49
C SER A 48 -0.04 37.28 -3.85
N GLU A 49 0.38 37.94 -4.94
CA GLU A 49 -0.09 37.74 -6.33
C GLU A 49 0.27 36.37 -6.97
N SER A 50 0.57 35.35 -6.16
CA SER A 50 0.87 34.00 -6.64
C SER A 50 -0.35 33.34 -7.30
N GLY A 51 -0.09 32.51 -8.31
CA GLY A 51 -1.11 31.73 -9.02
C GLY A 51 -1.82 30.74 -8.10
N MET A 52 -3.05 30.36 -8.45
CA MET A 52 -3.87 29.42 -7.66
C MET A 52 -3.17 28.07 -7.41
N ASP A 53 -2.39 27.58 -8.39
CA ASP A 53 -1.65 26.32 -8.28
C ASP A 53 -0.50 26.39 -7.26
N GLU A 54 0.17 27.54 -7.15
CA GLU A 54 1.21 27.77 -6.16
C GLU A 54 0.61 27.81 -4.74
N LYS A 55 -0.56 28.44 -4.61
CA LYS A 55 -1.29 28.51 -3.33
C LYS A 55 -1.73 27.12 -2.89
N TRP A 56 -2.29 26.33 -3.82
CA TRP A 56 -2.70 24.95 -3.53
C TRP A 56 -1.53 24.02 -3.22
N THR A 57 -0.41 24.13 -3.95
CA THR A 57 0.77 23.30 -3.69
C THR A 57 1.39 23.62 -2.32
N SER A 58 1.49 24.91 -1.95
CA SER A 58 1.95 25.36 -0.64
C SER A 58 1.06 24.85 0.50
N LEU A 59 -0.27 24.97 0.36
CA LEU A 59 -1.21 24.41 1.34
C LEU A 59 -1.10 22.88 1.45
N SER A 60 -1.03 22.18 0.31
CA SER A 60 -0.98 20.73 0.31
C SER A 60 0.35 20.21 0.88
N SER A 61 1.48 20.86 0.61
CA SER A 61 2.79 20.46 1.12
C SER A 61 2.89 20.70 2.62
N THR A 62 2.46 21.86 3.09
CA THR A 62 2.45 22.21 4.52
C THR A 62 1.54 21.30 5.33
N LEU A 63 0.34 20.97 4.84
CA LEU A 63 -0.53 19.98 5.46
C LEU A 63 0.13 18.60 5.52
N PHE A 64 0.80 18.19 4.46
CA PHE A 64 1.48 16.90 4.42
C PHE A 64 2.69 16.86 5.37
N ASP A 65 3.50 17.92 5.40
CA ASP A 65 4.71 18.02 6.21
C ASP A 65 4.38 18.13 7.70
N THR A 66 3.36 18.90 8.07
CA THR A 66 2.85 18.96 9.46
C THR A 66 2.34 17.60 9.91
N ALA A 67 1.57 16.90 9.07
CA ALA A 67 1.09 15.56 9.37
C ALA A 67 2.25 14.56 9.47
N ALA A 68 3.25 14.66 8.59
CA ALA A 68 4.45 13.84 8.62
C ALA A 68 5.29 14.08 9.89
N GLN A 69 5.41 15.32 10.35
CA GLN A 69 6.12 15.64 11.59
C GLN A 69 5.38 15.15 12.83
N ALA A 70 4.06 15.33 12.88
CA ALA A 70 3.28 14.97 14.06
C ALA A 70 3.03 13.46 14.19
N ILE A 71 2.74 12.80 13.07
CA ILE A 71 2.25 11.41 13.05
C ILE A 71 3.34 10.46 12.52
N GLY A 72 4.23 10.93 11.67
CA GLY A 72 5.27 10.10 11.05
C GLY A 72 4.75 9.22 9.91
N PHE A 73 5.68 8.49 9.32
CA PHE A 73 5.41 7.57 8.21
C PHE A 73 5.20 6.14 8.68
N LYS A 74 4.37 5.38 7.95
CA LYS A 74 4.31 3.93 8.10
C LYS A 74 5.65 3.34 7.68
N THR A 75 6.31 2.65 8.61
CA THR A 75 7.42 1.78 8.28
C THR A 75 6.90 0.47 7.72
N LYS A 76 7.60 -0.09 6.72
CA LYS A 76 7.32 -1.46 6.30
C LYS A 76 7.74 -2.36 7.45
N LYS A 77 6.77 -3.05 8.02
CA LYS A 77 7.02 -4.25 8.81
C LYS A 77 6.88 -5.41 7.85
N HIS A 78 7.89 -6.29 7.77
CA HIS A 78 7.65 -7.59 7.19
C HIS A 78 6.70 -8.29 8.16
N GLN A 79 5.45 -8.51 7.73
CA GLN A 79 4.53 -9.34 8.51
C GLN A 79 4.94 -10.79 8.33
N ASP A 80 6.09 -11.16 8.89
CA ASP A 80 6.55 -12.53 8.96
C ASP A 80 6.76 -12.90 10.43
N TRP A 81 6.71 -14.19 10.73
CA TRP A 81 6.90 -14.74 12.08
C TRP A 81 8.30 -14.45 12.65
N PHE A 82 9.27 -14.10 11.79
CA PHE A 82 10.66 -13.92 12.18
C PHE A 82 10.93 -12.63 12.97
N ASP A 83 10.43 -11.48 12.52
CA ASP A 83 10.82 -10.16 13.06
C ASP A 83 10.47 -10.00 14.54
N GLN A 84 9.34 -10.56 14.97
CA GLN A 84 8.88 -10.51 16.37
C GLN A 84 9.72 -11.41 17.28
N ASN A 85 10.27 -12.48 16.71
CA ASN A 85 10.99 -13.54 17.44
C ASN A 85 12.52 -13.46 17.24
N ALA A 86 13.01 -12.44 16.53
CA ALA A 86 14.41 -12.33 16.11
C ALA A 86 15.41 -12.42 17.28
N GLY A 87 15.05 -11.85 18.44
CA GLY A 87 15.86 -11.95 19.66
C GLY A 87 16.02 -13.38 20.15
N GLU A 88 14.90 -14.10 20.31
CA GLU A 88 14.92 -15.51 20.74
C GLU A 88 15.67 -16.38 19.75
N ILE A 89 15.39 -16.21 18.45
CA ILE A 89 16.05 -16.94 17.36
C ILE A 89 17.57 -16.70 17.40
N SER A 90 18.02 -15.45 17.60
CA SER A 90 19.45 -15.14 17.73
C SER A 90 20.08 -15.91 18.88
N THR A 91 19.45 -15.95 20.05
CA THR A 91 20.01 -16.66 21.21
C THR A 91 20.11 -18.17 20.98
N LEU A 92 19.11 -18.77 20.30
CA LEU A 92 19.12 -20.19 19.94
C LEU A 92 20.25 -20.51 18.97
N LEU A 93 20.40 -19.69 17.93
CA LEU A 93 21.47 -19.82 16.94
C LEU A 93 22.85 -19.64 17.58
N ASP A 94 23.02 -18.68 18.50
CA ASP A 94 24.29 -18.45 19.19
C ASP A 94 24.71 -19.66 20.05
N LYS A 95 23.77 -20.26 20.79
CA LYS A 95 24.00 -21.50 21.55
C LYS A 95 24.40 -22.64 20.62
N MET A 96 23.65 -22.83 19.54
CA MET A 96 23.92 -23.87 18.54
C MET A 96 25.30 -23.68 17.89
N HIS A 97 25.64 -22.46 17.47
CA HIS A 97 26.93 -22.13 16.86
C HIS A 97 28.09 -22.31 17.85
N LYS A 98 27.92 -21.92 19.12
CA LYS A 98 28.93 -22.14 20.15
C LYS A 98 29.19 -23.63 20.37
N ALA A 99 28.15 -24.45 20.45
CA ALA A 99 28.30 -25.90 20.55
C ALA A 99 28.94 -26.51 19.30
N HIS A 100 28.59 -26.02 18.11
CA HIS A 100 29.22 -26.47 16.87
C HIS A 100 30.71 -26.16 16.84
N ARG A 101 31.12 -24.94 17.24
CA ARG A 101 32.54 -24.59 17.37
C ARG A 101 33.28 -25.52 18.35
N ALA A 102 32.66 -25.87 19.49
CA ALA A 102 33.25 -26.82 20.43
C ALA A 102 33.42 -28.23 19.80
N THR A 103 32.48 -28.69 18.98
CA THR A 103 32.62 -29.96 18.23
C THR A 103 33.74 -29.94 17.21
N LEU A 104 33.95 -28.81 16.52
CA LEU A 104 35.03 -28.65 15.54
C LEU A 104 36.40 -28.61 16.21
N ASN A 105 36.49 -27.98 17.39
CA ASN A 105 37.73 -27.92 18.17
C ASN A 105 38.14 -29.30 18.72
N ILE A 106 37.16 -30.17 19.06
CA ILE A 106 37.42 -31.51 19.61
C ILE A 106 36.56 -32.57 18.89
N PRO A 107 36.95 -32.98 17.67
CA PRO A 107 36.11 -33.86 16.82
C PRO A 107 35.86 -35.26 17.38
N GLN A 108 36.75 -35.77 18.23
CA GLN A 108 36.65 -37.11 18.81
C GLN A 108 35.70 -37.18 20.02
N SER A 109 35.32 -36.03 20.59
CA SER A 109 34.46 -36.00 21.78
C SER A 109 32.99 -36.27 21.42
N GLN A 110 32.46 -37.38 21.92
CA GLN A 110 31.03 -37.72 21.79
C GLN A 110 30.13 -36.80 22.61
N LEU A 111 30.64 -36.23 23.70
CA LEU A 111 29.88 -35.32 24.56
C LEU A 111 29.49 -34.04 23.82
N PHE A 112 30.46 -33.37 23.17
CA PHE A 112 30.17 -32.15 22.41
C PHE A 112 29.28 -32.44 21.20
N LYS A 113 29.46 -33.60 20.53
CA LYS A 113 28.59 -34.03 19.42
C LYS A 113 27.13 -34.17 19.86
N LYS A 114 26.89 -34.86 20.98
CA LYS A 114 25.54 -35.01 21.56
C LYS A 114 24.95 -33.66 21.98
N GLN A 115 25.76 -32.80 22.61
CA GLN A 115 25.32 -31.46 23.02
C GLN A 115 24.90 -30.60 21.81
N TRP A 116 25.69 -30.60 20.73
CA TRP A 116 25.33 -29.89 19.51
C TRP A 116 24.08 -30.45 18.84
N GLN A 117 23.93 -31.79 18.78
CA GLN A 117 22.73 -32.44 18.25
C GLN A 117 21.47 -32.05 19.04
N ALA A 118 21.54 -32.03 20.38
CA ALA A 118 20.44 -31.62 21.23
C ALA A 118 20.04 -30.16 20.98
N LEU A 119 21.00 -29.24 20.98
CA LEU A 119 20.76 -27.80 20.72
C LEU A 119 20.24 -27.54 19.30
N ARG A 120 20.73 -28.32 18.31
CA ARG A 120 20.21 -28.24 16.94
C ARG A 120 18.76 -28.70 16.88
N SER A 121 18.41 -29.80 17.55
CA SER A 121 17.03 -30.28 17.60
C SER A 121 16.12 -29.27 18.29
N GLU A 122 16.55 -28.70 19.42
CA GLU A 122 15.82 -27.66 20.15
C GLU A 122 15.59 -26.43 19.26
N ALA A 123 16.63 -25.92 18.59
CA ALA A 123 16.52 -24.79 17.68
C ALA A 123 15.57 -25.10 16.51
N GLN A 124 15.63 -26.30 15.93
CA GLN A 124 14.71 -26.67 14.84
C GLN A 124 13.25 -26.79 15.31
N THR A 125 13.01 -27.37 16.48
CA THR A 125 11.66 -27.51 17.03
C THR A 125 11.07 -26.15 17.38
N THR A 126 11.82 -25.31 18.07
CA THR A 126 11.39 -23.94 18.43
C THR A 126 11.09 -23.10 17.20
N LEU A 127 11.95 -23.11 16.17
CA LEU A 127 11.69 -22.40 14.92
C LEU A 127 10.40 -22.87 14.22
N ARG A 128 10.14 -24.19 14.20
CA ARG A 128 8.88 -24.71 13.64
C ARG A 128 7.67 -24.25 14.46
N ASN A 129 7.76 -24.34 15.79
CA ASN A 129 6.66 -23.91 16.66
C ASN A 129 6.34 -22.42 16.49
N LEU A 130 7.36 -21.55 16.46
CA LEU A 130 7.18 -20.11 16.24
C LEU A 130 6.53 -19.81 14.88
N GLN A 131 6.93 -20.54 13.84
CA GLN A 131 6.32 -20.44 12.52
C GLN A 131 4.87 -20.93 12.53
N ASP A 132 4.60 -22.08 13.14
CA ASP A 132 3.27 -22.70 13.19
C ASP A 132 2.29 -21.84 14.00
N GLU A 133 2.71 -21.32 15.15
CA GLU A 133 1.93 -20.39 15.98
C GLU A 133 1.52 -19.15 15.18
N TRP A 134 2.45 -18.60 14.39
CA TRP A 134 2.15 -17.47 13.53
C TRP A 134 1.15 -17.83 12.43
N TRP A 135 1.29 -18.98 11.76
CA TRP A 135 0.33 -19.42 10.74
C TRP A 135 -1.06 -19.69 11.31
N ILE A 136 -1.15 -20.31 12.49
CA ILE A 136 -2.40 -20.54 13.21
C ILE A 136 -3.06 -19.20 13.56
N SER A 137 -2.28 -18.27 14.13
CA SER A 137 -2.77 -16.93 14.48
C SER A 137 -3.28 -16.18 13.24
N LYS A 138 -2.53 -16.25 12.13
CA LYS A 138 -2.89 -15.61 10.86
C LYS A 138 -4.14 -16.23 10.23
N ALA A 139 -4.27 -17.56 10.27
CA ALA A 139 -5.46 -18.26 9.79
C ALA A 139 -6.70 -17.87 10.60
N ASN A 140 -6.58 -17.80 11.93
CA ASN A 140 -7.65 -17.34 12.80
C ASN A 140 -8.06 -15.89 12.50
N GLU A 141 -7.09 -14.98 12.31
CA GLU A 141 -7.36 -13.58 11.90
C GLU A 141 -8.19 -13.53 10.61
N ILE A 142 -7.75 -14.24 9.56
CA ILE A 142 -8.45 -14.29 8.27
C ILE A 142 -9.86 -14.88 8.43
N GLN A 143 -10.00 -15.97 9.19
CA GLN A 143 -11.29 -16.60 9.46
C GLN A 143 -12.23 -15.62 10.18
N THR A 144 -11.76 -14.90 11.20
CA THR A 144 -12.60 -13.92 11.92
C THR A 144 -13.10 -12.79 11.02
N HIS A 145 -12.32 -12.36 10.03
CA HIS A 145 -12.79 -11.39 9.04
C HIS A 145 -13.86 -11.97 8.12
N ALA A 146 -13.68 -13.22 7.68
CA ALA A 146 -14.67 -13.92 6.87
C ALA A 146 -15.99 -14.10 7.63
N ASP A 147 -15.93 -14.53 8.90
CA ASP A 147 -17.10 -14.75 9.75
C ASP A 147 -17.88 -13.45 10.00
N ARG A 148 -17.18 -12.29 10.05
CA ARG A 148 -17.78 -10.96 10.20
C ARG A 148 -18.26 -10.35 8.88
N ASN A 149 -18.09 -11.05 7.76
CA ASN A 149 -18.35 -10.55 6.41
C ASN A 149 -17.57 -9.25 6.07
N ASP A 150 -16.42 -9.04 6.71
CA ASP A 150 -15.54 -7.89 6.45
C ASP A 150 -14.57 -8.21 5.32
N MET A 151 -15.07 -8.13 4.09
CA MET A 151 -14.32 -8.48 2.89
C MET A 151 -13.08 -7.60 2.69
N HIS A 152 -13.13 -6.33 3.10
CA HIS A 152 -12.00 -5.42 2.97
C HIS A 152 -10.83 -5.89 3.84
N SER A 153 -11.06 -6.09 5.13
CA SER A 153 -10.00 -6.56 6.04
C SER A 153 -9.57 -8.00 5.75
N PHE A 154 -10.47 -8.86 5.26
CA PHE A 154 -10.10 -10.19 4.77
C PHE A 154 -9.06 -10.13 3.65
N TYR A 155 -9.32 -9.35 2.59
CA TYR A 155 -8.40 -9.24 1.46
C TYR A 155 -7.09 -8.54 1.86
N ASP A 156 -7.16 -7.55 2.75
CA ASP A 156 -5.96 -6.91 3.30
C ASP A 156 -5.09 -7.92 4.06
N ALA A 157 -5.68 -8.75 4.94
CA ALA A 157 -4.97 -9.78 5.68
C ALA A 157 -4.33 -10.82 4.75
N VAL A 158 -5.05 -11.30 3.73
CA VAL A 158 -4.51 -12.21 2.70
C VAL A 158 -3.35 -11.56 1.93
N LYS A 159 -3.48 -10.29 1.58
CA LYS A 159 -2.45 -9.53 0.86
C LYS A 159 -1.18 -9.33 1.69
N THR A 160 -1.26 -9.37 3.02
CA THR A 160 -0.06 -9.32 3.86
C THR A 160 0.82 -10.56 3.68
N ILE A 161 0.24 -11.74 3.48
CA ILE A 161 0.95 -13.01 3.31
C ILE A 161 1.61 -13.11 1.93
N TYR A 162 0.83 -12.91 0.87
CA TYR A 162 1.34 -13.05 -0.50
C TYR A 162 2.16 -11.84 -0.97
N GLY A 163 2.14 -10.76 -0.18
CA GLY A 163 2.74 -9.49 -0.53
C GLY A 163 1.99 -8.76 -1.64
N PRO A 164 2.53 -7.63 -2.11
CA PRO A 164 1.95 -6.88 -3.21
C PRO A 164 1.92 -7.77 -4.47
N ARG A 165 0.72 -8.08 -4.99
CA ARG A 165 0.62 -8.61 -6.35
C ARG A 165 1.14 -7.52 -7.29
N ASN A 166 2.12 -7.87 -8.11
CA ASN A 166 2.45 -7.10 -9.28
C ASN A 166 1.25 -7.22 -10.24
N CYS A 167 0.27 -6.34 -10.11
CA CYS A 167 -0.75 -6.18 -11.13
C CYS A 167 -0.06 -5.54 -12.33
N SER A 168 0.55 -6.37 -13.18
CA SER A 168 0.93 -5.92 -14.51
C SER A 168 -0.35 -5.57 -15.22
N LEU A 169 -0.48 -4.32 -15.63
CA LEU A 169 -1.58 -3.90 -16.49
C LEU A 169 -1.56 -4.78 -17.73
N ALA A 170 -2.69 -5.42 -18.02
CA ALA A 170 -2.83 -6.22 -19.21
C ALA A 170 -2.74 -5.28 -20.42
N PRO A 171 -1.89 -5.57 -21.43
CA PRO A 171 -1.85 -4.78 -22.65
C PRO A 171 -3.22 -4.78 -23.32
N VAL A 172 -3.68 -3.61 -23.74
CA VAL A 172 -4.99 -3.45 -24.39
C VAL A 172 -4.78 -3.32 -25.90
N ARG A 173 -5.65 -3.92 -26.71
CA ARG A 173 -5.63 -3.72 -28.16
C ARG A 173 -6.38 -2.44 -28.51
N SER A 174 -5.85 -1.67 -29.47
CA SER A 174 -6.58 -0.54 -30.06
C SER A 174 -7.91 -1.01 -30.67
N ALA A 175 -8.86 -0.09 -30.85
CA ALA A 175 -10.16 -0.36 -31.46
C ALA A 175 -10.04 -0.99 -32.86
N ASP A 176 -9.00 -0.62 -33.62
CA ASP A 176 -8.70 -1.16 -34.95
C ASP A 176 -8.04 -2.56 -34.91
N GLY A 177 -7.71 -3.07 -33.71
CA GLY A 177 -7.11 -4.40 -33.51
C GLY A 177 -5.63 -4.55 -33.88
N THR A 178 -5.02 -3.51 -34.47
CA THR A 178 -3.68 -3.52 -35.07
C THR A 178 -2.55 -3.29 -34.07
N THR A 179 -2.75 -2.41 -33.08
CA THR A 179 -1.71 -2.03 -32.11
C THR A 179 -2.01 -2.56 -30.71
N LEU A 180 -0.95 -3.03 -30.02
CA LEU A 180 -1.02 -3.48 -28.63
C LEU A 180 -0.44 -2.39 -27.73
N ILE A 181 -1.32 -1.73 -26.98
CA ILE A 181 -0.98 -0.64 -26.07
C ILE A 181 -0.46 -1.24 -24.76
N LYS A 182 0.80 -0.94 -24.45
CA LYS A 182 1.50 -1.43 -23.24
C LYS A 182 1.83 -0.32 -22.25
N ASP A 183 1.78 0.93 -22.69
CA ASP A 183 2.08 2.09 -21.83
C ASP A 183 0.86 2.46 -20.99
N GLN A 184 1.08 2.76 -19.71
CA GLN A 184 0.01 3.03 -18.76
C GLN A 184 -0.75 4.32 -19.09
N ALA A 185 -0.07 5.36 -19.57
CA ALA A 185 -0.74 6.61 -19.96
C ALA A 185 -1.70 6.38 -21.14
N LEU A 186 -1.22 5.66 -22.15
CA LEU A 186 -2.01 5.32 -23.33
C LEU A 186 -3.16 4.36 -23.02
N ILE A 187 -3.00 3.42 -22.08
CA ILE A 187 -4.10 2.55 -21.62
C ILE A 187 -5.20 3.39 -20.96
N VAL A 188 -4.84 4.39 -20.15
CA VAL A 188 -5.82 5.28 -19.49
C VAL A 188 -6.57 6.13 -20.51
N GLU A 189 -5.85 6.70 -21.48
CA GLU A 189 -6.45 7.49 -22.56
C GLU A 189 -7.39 6.63 -23.42
N TRP A 190 -6.98 5.42 -23.78
CA TRP A 190 -7.81 4.47 -24.50
C TRP A 190 -9.10 4.12 -23.74
N TRP A 191 -9.02 3.90 -22.42
CA TRP A 191 -10.22 3.67 -21.60
C TRP A 191 -11.13 4.90 -21.58
N ALA A 192 -10.56 6.11 -21.53
CA ALA A 192 -11.35 7.34 -21.57
C ALA A 192 -12.11 7.48 -22.90
N GLU A 193 -11.45 7.23 -24.03
CA GLU A 193 -12.09 7.21 -25.35
C GLU A 193 -13.16 6.13 -25.44
N HIS A 194 -12.84 4.89 -25.06
CA HIS A 194 -13.78 3.77 -25.11
C HIS A 194 -15.05 4.03 -24.30
N PHE A 195 -14.92 4.50 -23.05
CA PHE A 195 -16.07 4.83 -22.22
C PHE A 195 -16.82 6.06 -22.74
N ASN A 196 -16.14 7.04 -23.33
CA ASN A 196 -16.79 8.18 -23.96
C ASN A 196 -17.69 7.72 -25.12
N THR A 197 -17.17 6.85 -26.00
CA THR A 197 -17.96 6.29 -27.12
C THR A 197 -19.08 5.36 -26.63
N LEU A 198 -18.87 4.61 -25.55
CA LEU A 198 -19.86 3.67 -25.03
C LEU A 198 -21.00 4.37 -24.28
N LEU A 199 -20.70 5.40 -23.50
CA LEU A 199 -21.67 6.08 -22.62
C LEU A 199 -22.30 7.33 -23.26
N ASN A 200 -21.62 7.99 -24.20
CA ASN A 200 -22.10 9.23 -24.83
C ASN A 200 -22.55 9.02 -26.28
N GLN A 201 -23.21 7.91 -26.57
CA GLN A 201 -23.81 7.67 -27.89
C GLN A 201 -24.99 8.63 -28.11
N PRO A 202 -25.07 9.31 -29.28
CA PRO A 202 -26.25 10.09 -29.62
C PRO A 202 -27.43 9.14 -29.74
N THR A 203 -28.42 9.31 -28.87
CA THR A 203 -29.69 8.59 -29.02
C THR A 203 -30.45 9.20 -30.20
N PRO A 204 -31.01 8.40 -31.12
CA PRO A 204 -31.92 8.89 -32.14
C PRO A 204 -33.25 9.20 -31.47
N VAL A 205 -33.29 10.31 -30.73
CA VAL A 205 -34.55 10.95 -30.38
C VAL A 205 -34.80 11.95 -31.48
N ASP A 206 -35.75 11.61 -32.36
CA ASP A 206 -36.28 12.54 -33.36
C ASP A 206 -36.74 13.83 -32.63
N LEU A 207 -35.99 14.91 -32.79
CA LEU A 207 -36.33 16.24 -32.25
C LEU A 207 -37.43 16.95 -33.07
N THR A 208 -38.19 16.21 -33.89
CA THR A 208 -39.35 16.70 -34.63
C THR A 208 -40.62 16.66 -33.78
N THR A 209 -40.58 17.25 -32.59
CA THR A 209 -41.78 17.83 -31.98
C THR A 209 -41.43 19.20 -31.38
N PRO A 210 -41.96 20.30 -31.95
CA PRO A 210 -41.81 21.61 -31.33
C PRO A 210 -42.90 21.74 -30.27
N SER A 211 -42.51 21.76 -29.00
CA SER A 211 -43.21 22.40 -27.85
C SER A 211 -43.20 21.54 -26.60
N CYS A 212 -42.17 21.72 -25.77
CA CYS A 212 -42.37 21.87 -24.34
C CYS A 212 -41.11 22.51 -23.74
N GLN A 213 -41.36 23.48 -22.87
CA GLN A 213 -40.41 24.48 -22.40
C GLN A 213 -39.18 23.87 -21.74
N THR A 214 -38.04 24.50 -22.00
CA THR A 214 -36.74 24.27 -21.38
C THR A 214 -36.82 24.34 -19.86
N ALA A 215 -36.78 23.19 -19.20
CA ALA A 215 -36.28 23.06 -17.84
C ALA A 215 -35.85 21.61 -17.58
N SER A 216 -34.61 21.44 -17.13
CA SER A 216 -34.01 20.20 -16.62
C SER A 216 -33.45 19.22 -17.66
N TYR A 217 -32.13 19.29 -17.89
CA TYR A 217 -31.17 18.20 -17.58
C TYR A 217 -29.79 18.47 -18.22
N TYR A 218 -29.06 19.47 -17.70
CA TYR A 218 -27.61 19.57 -17.91
C TYR A 218 -26.88 19.46 -16.57
N PHE A 219 -26.95 18.28 -15.94
CA PHE A 219 -26.17 17.99 -14.73
C PHE A 219 -25.51 16.60 -14.71
N LYS A 220 -25.19 15.98 -15.86
CA LYS A 220 -24.54 14.64 -15.85
C LYS A 220 -23.25 14.48 -16.66
N ALA A 221 -22.58 15.56 -17.07
CA ALA A 221 -21.23 15.48 -17.63
C ALA A 221 -20.11 15.89 -16.65
N THR A 222 -20.40 16.74 -15.66
CA THR A 222 -19.38 17.23 -14.73
C THR A 222 -19.15 16.31 -13.52
N ALA A 223 -20.08 15.40 -13.23
CA ALA A 223 -19.96 14.48 -12.09
C ALA A 223 -18.96 13.34 -12.34
N VAL A 224 -18.84 12.87 -13.59
CA VAL A 224 -17.98 11.71 -13.92
C VAL A 224 -16.50 12.10 -13.95
N ILE A 225 -16.16 13.29 -14.47
CA ILE A 225 -14.79 13.81 -14.47
C ILE A 225 -14.31 14.08 -13.03
N LYS A 226 -15.19 14.56 -12.14
CA LYS A 226 -14.88 14.81 -10.72
C LYS A 226 -14.74 13.50 -9.91
N MET A 227 -15.52 12.47 -10.24
CA MET A 227 -15.38 11.13 -9.63
C MET A 227 -14.07 10.44 -10.04
N MET A 228 -13.64 10.60 -11.31
CA MET A 228 -12.34 10.05 -11.75
C MET A 228 -11.13 10.81 -11.17
N THR A 229 -11.24 12.12 -10.90
CA THR A 229 -10.18 12.84 -10.18
C THR A 229 -10.11 12.51 -8.68
N LEU A 230 -11.24 12.13 -8.05
CA LEU A 230 -11.26 11.67 -6.66
C LEU A 230 -10.72 10.24 -6.50
N ALA A 231 -10.92 9.35 -7.47
CA ALA A 231 -10.33 8.00 -7.46
C ALA A 231 -8.79 8.02 -7.56
N ARG A 232 -8.19 9.11 -8.06
CA ARG A 232 -6.73 9.34 -8.03
C ARG A 232 -6.19 9.69 -6.64
N ARG A 233 -7.07 9.90 -5.66
CA ARG A 233 -6.72 10.32 -4.29
C ARG A 233 -6.68 9.16 -3.28
N GLU A 234 -7.11 7.95 -3.67
CA GLU A 234 -7.19 6.77 -2.78
C GLU A 234 -6.46 5.51 -3.30
N ILE A 235 -5.56 5.64 -4.29
CA ILE A 235 -4.63 4.57 -4.73
C ILE A 235 -3.19 5.06 -4.56
#